data_AF-A0A089G4V1-F1
#
_entry.id   AF-A0A089G4V1-F1
#
_cell.length_a   1.000
_cell.length_b   1.000
_cell.length_c   1.000
_cell.angle_alpha   90.00
_cell.angle_beta   90.00
_cell.angle_gamma   90.00
#
_symmetry.space_group_name_H-M   'P 1'
#
loop_
_entity.id
_entity.type
_entity.pdbx_description
1 polymer ?
#
loop_
_entity_poly.entity_id
_entity_poly.type
_entity_poly.pdbx_seq_one_letter_code
_entity_poly.pdbx_strand_id
1 'polypeptide(L)'
;MVVEVTRHIKRPVERELWARAAARCQFSGCNKLLYKSAVTQESVNVSQNAHIYAFSENGPRGWGLFKTKPTSLNDVSNLMLMCYDCHKKIDQKGSEDRYPADLLISWKMQHEQRIEILTGIDPDRKSNVVLYGANIGTERSPINYHGCVEAMFPNWYPATEKPVTLSMVSELKDHSEQFWQAESQHLTKRFQSKISSIIEEESCKHFSLFALAPQPLLIKLGALLTDKIDVETYQLHREPKGWFWQDCSDNFEYIINRPQNMEGKPALVLSLSDHVSHERITRVIGPDTSIWEVTIKQPHNDFMQSKQQLSLFRKCIRKLIVEIKNTHGDATPLQIFPVMPVSCAVELGRARMPKADMPWLIYDHDIKTQQFVMAIELRGDLYE
;
A
#
# COMPACT_ATOMS: atom_id res chain seq x y z
N MET A 1 48.43 -20.66 26.55
CA MET A 1 47.33 -20.36 27.47
C MET A 1 46.09 -21.03 26.92
N VAL A 2 45.54 -22.03 27.62
CA VAL A 2 44.23 -22.59 27.26
C VAL A 2 43.21 -21.53 27.61
N VAL A 3 42.56 -20.93 26.61
CA VAL A 3 41.48 -19.96 26.83
C VAL A 3 40.31 -20.75 27.40
N GLU A 4 40.04 -20.59 28.68
CA GLU A 4 38.88 -21.21 29.33
C GLU A 4 37.62 -20.47 28.88
N VAL A 5 36.98 -20.99 27.83
CA VAL A 5 35.71 -20.44 27.34
C VAL A 5 34.61 -20.93 28.28
N THR A 6 33.81 -20.01 28.82
CA THR A 6 32.67 -20.33 29.70
C THR A 6 31.35 -20.23 28.95
N ARG A 7 30.39 -21.11 29.25
CA ARG A 7 29.02 -21.01 28.71
C ARG A 7 28.24 -19.83 29.27
N HIS A 8 28.79 -19.15 30.28
CA HIS A 8 28.14 -18.01 30.90
C HIS A 8 28.04 -16.83 29.92
N ILE A 9 26.80 -16.46 29.58
CA ILE A 9 26.48 -15.25 28.82
C ILE A 9 26.30 -14.11 29.82
N LYS A 10 27.03 -13.01 29.61
CA LYS A 10 26.98 -11.84 30.50
C LYS A 10 25.60 -11.18 30.40
N ARG A 11 25.06 -10.69 31.53
CA ARG A 11 23.77 -9.99 31.59
C ARG A 11 23.57 -8.87 30.54
N PRO A 12 24.56 -8.01 30.23
CA PRO A 12 24.38 -7.00 29.18
C PRO A 12 24.10 -7.60 27.80
N VAL A 13 24.80 -8.69 27.45
CA VAL A 13 24.61 -9.39 26.17
C VAL A 13 23.24 -10.06 26.11
N GLU A 14 22.84 -10.73 27.20
CA GLU A 14 21.51 -11.34 27.30
C GLU A 14 20.40 -10.28 27.17
N ARG A 15 20.52 -9.15 27.86
CA ARG A 15 19.56 -8.03 27.77
C ARG A 15 19.48 -7.47 26.36
N GLU A 16 20.61 -7.29 25.71
CA GLU A 16 20.66 -6.81 24.32
C GLU A 16 19.99 -7.79 23.36
N LEU A 17 20.29 -9.08 23.48
CA LEU A 17 19.64 -10.14 22.70
C LEU A 17 18.11 -10.12 22.89
N TRP A 18 17.66 -10.03 24.13
CA TRP A 18 16.24 -9.93 24.47
C TRP A 18 15.56 -8.69 23.90
N ALA A 19 16.24 -7.54 23.96
CA ALA A 19 15.73 -6.28 23.42
C ALA A 19 15.57 -6.36 21.90
N ARG A 20 16.61 -6.78 21.18
CA ARG A 20 16.60 -6.94 19.71
C ARG A 20 15.57 -7.97 19.22
N ALA A 21 15.29 -8.98 20.03
CA ALA A 21 14.30 -10.01 19.70
C ALA A 21 12.86 -9.67 20.15
N ALA A 22 12.67 -8.59 20.93
CA ALA A 22 11.42 -8.24 21.61
C ALA A 22 10.74 -9.43 22.32
N ALA A 23 11.54 -10.21 23.05
CA ALA A 23 11.09 -11.40 23.76
C ALA A 23 10.41 -12.48 22.87
N ARG A 24 10.69 -12.51 21.57
CA ARG A 24 10.12 -13.47 20.61
C ARG A 24 11.16 -14.39 20.03
N CYS A 25 10.77 -15.64 19.77
CA CYS A 25 11.63 -16.63 19.12
C CYS A 25 12.04 -16.18 17.71
N GLN A 26 13.35 -16.11 17.46
CA GLN A 26 13.97 -15.67 16.20
C GLN A 26 14.06 -16.77 15.13
N PHE A 27 13.56 -17.99 15.41
CA PHE A 27 13.46 -19.04 14.40
C PHE A 27 12.42 -18.65 13.34
N SER A 28 12.77 -18.75 12.06
CA SER A 28 11.88 -18.37 10.96
C SER A 28 10.57 -19.17 10.99
N GLY A 29 9.44 -18.45 11.01
CA GLY A 29 8.09 -19.04 11.12
C GLY A 29 7.61 -19.38 12.54
N CYS A 30 8.35 -19.06 13.61
CA CYS A 30 7.92 -19.36 14.99
C CYS A 30 7.32 -18.15 15.74
N ASN A 31 8.11 -17.10 16.00
CA ASN A 31 7.67 -15.84 16.62
C ASN A 31 6.94 -15.95 17.99
N LYS A 32 7.03 -17.10 18.68
CA LYS A 32 6.44 -17.33 20.03
C LYS A 32 6.98 -16.33 21.05
N LEU A 33 6.12 -15.86 21.96
CA LEU A 33 6.50 -15.05 23.13
C LEU A 33 7.25 -15.90 24.15
N LEU A 34 8.32 -15.36 24.76
CA LEU A 34 9.25 -16.13 25.59
C LEU A 34 9.33 -15.69 27.06
N TYR A 35 8.60 -14.64 27.47
CA TYR A 35 8.56 -14.18 28.86
C TYR A 35 7.36 -14.71 29.67
N LYS A 36 6.50 -15.53 29.04
CA LYS A 36 5.33 -16.11 29.71
C LYS A 36 4.98 -17.48 29.16
N SER A 37 4.25 -18.24 29.97
CA SER A 37 3.62 -19.49 29.56
C SER A 37 2.53 -19.21 28.52
N ALA A 38 2.58 -19.93 27.39
CA ALA A 38 1.54 -19.81 26.36
C ALA A 38 0.18 -20.36 26.81
N VAL A 39 0.18 -21.28 27.78
CA VAL A 39 -1.02 -21.96 28.28
C VAL A 39 -1.62 -21.21 29.46
N THR A 40 -0.80 -20.93 30.48
CA THR A 40 -1.27 -20.37 31.76
C THR A 40 -1.11 -18.85 31.86
N GLN A 41 -0.41 -18.20 30.92
CA GLN A 41 -0.07 -16.77 30.95
C GLN A 41 0.81 -16.32 32.12
N GLU A 42 1.27 -17.25 32.96
CA GLU A 42 2.18 -16.97 34.07
C GLU A 42 3.52 -16.41 33.56
N SER A 43 4.10 -15.49 34.32
CA SER A 43 5.41 -14.92 34.02
C SER A 43 6.50 -15.97 34.24
N VAL A 44 7.09 -16.45 33.15
CA VAL A 44 8.15 -17.46 33.16
C VAL A 44 9.04 -17.26 31.93
N ASN A 45 10.36 -17.29 32.16
CA ASN A 45 11.32 -17.25 31.07
C ASN A 45 11.41 -18.64 30.41
N VAL A 46 10.82 -18.77 29.21
CA VAL A 46 10.89 -19.98 28.38
C VAL A 46 11.87 -19.85 27.20
N SER A 47 12.69 -18.80 27.22
CA SER A 47 13.70 -18.55 26.20
C SER A 47 14.94 -19.41 26.39
N GLN A 48 15.73 -19.50 25.32
CA GLN A 48 17.07 -20.07 25.27
C GLN A 48 17.95 -19.12 24.46
N ASN A 49 19.17 -18.87 24.92
CA ASN A 49 20.18 -18.12 24.17
C ASN A 49 20.98 -19.12 23.34
N ALA A 50 20.47 -19.44 22.15
CA ALA A 50 21.02 -20.46 21.27
C ALA A 50 22.22 -19.92 20.49
N HIS A 51 23.30 -20.69 20.40
CA HIS A 51 24.48 -20.30 19.64
C HIS A 51 24.33 -20.63 18.14
N ILE A 52 24.65 -19.66 17.28
CA ILE A 52 24.77 -19.88 15.84
C ILE A 52 26.00 -20.74 15.57
N TYR A 53 27.20 -20.28 15.91
CA TYR A 53 28.38 -21.12 15.97
C TYR A 53 28.48 -21.72 17.37
N ALA A 54 28.50 -23.04 17.44
CA ALA A 54 28.38 -23.80 18.67
C ALA A 54 29.44 -23.41 19.71
N PHE A 55 29.05 -23.44 20.98
CA PHE A 55 30.00 -23.25 22.08
C PHE A 55 31.10 -24.33 22.11
N SER A 56 30.76 -25.57 21.73
CA SER A 56 31.70 -26.69 21.61
C SER A 56 32.26 -26.74 20.19
N GLU A 57 33.57 -26.98 20.05
CA GLU A 57 34.22 -27.16 18.75
C GLU A 57 33.63 -28.35 17.97
N ASN A 58 33.19 -29.40 18.69
CA ASN A 58 32.56 -30.60 18.12
C ASN A 58 31.02 -30.48 18.03
N GLY A 59 30.44 -29.29 18.26
CA GLY A 59 29.01 -29.05 18.05
C GLY A 59 28.65 -28.99 16.56
N PRO A 60 27.34 -29.00 16.20
CA PRO A 60 26.88 -29.08 14.81
C PRO A 60 27.60 -28.12 13.84
N ARG A 61 27.85 -26.87 14.25
CA ARG A 61 28.52 -25.84 13.44
C ARG A 61 29.94 -25.49 13.91
N GLY A 62 30.43 -26.17 14.94
CA GLY A 62 31.71 -25.89 15.61
C GLY A 62 31.90 -24.41 15.97
N TRP A 63 33.16 -23.99 16.10
CA TRP A 63 33.50 -22.58 16.40
C TRP A 63 33.47 -21.66 15.17
N GLY A 64 33.45 -22.22 13.95
CA GLY A 64 33.43 -21.45 12.70
C GLY A 64 34.40 -20.26 12.68
N LEU A 65 33.87 -19.06 12.44
CA LEU A 65 34.63 -17.81 12.39
C LEU A 65 35.26 -17.39 13.73
N PHE A 66 34.80 -17.96 14.85
CA PHE A 66 35.32 -17.68 16.19
C PHE A 66 36.52 -18.54 16.58
N LYS A 67 37.01 -19.44 15.72
CA LYS A 67 38.22 -20.25 15.99
C LYS A 67 39.43 -19.42 16.41
N THR A 68 39.62 -18.25 15.81
CA THR A 68 40.73 -17.34 16.10
C THR A 68 40.45 -16.39 17.28
N LYS A 69 39.19 -16.31 17.75
CA LYS A 69 38.78 -15.50 18.91
C LYS A 69 37.67 -16.18 19.72
N PRO A 70 37.96 -17.31 20.41
CA PRO A 70 36.93 -18.09 21.11
C PRO A 70 36.20 -17.32 22.23
N THR A 71 36.84 -16.27 22.76
CA THR A 71 36.22 -15.37 23.77
C THR A 71 34.98 -14.65 23.25
N SER A 72 34.80 -14.55 21.94
CA SER A 72 33.65 -13.92 21.28
C SER A 72 32.49 -14.88 20.97
N LEU A 73 32.59 -16.17 21.35
CA LEU A 73 31.52 -17.15 21.14
C LEU A 73 30.20 -16.74 21.82
N ASN A 74 30.27 -15.96 22.90
CA ASN A 74 29.09 -15.46 23.61
C ASN A 74 28.68 -14.04 23.20
N ASP A 75 29.22 -13.49 22.10
CA ASP A 75 28.80 -12.17 21.62
C ASP A 75 27.37 -12.23 21.06
N VAL A 76 26.62 -11.12 21.17
CA VAL A 76 25.22 -11.03 20.72
C VAL A 76 25.04 -11.39 19.25
N SER A 77 26.06 -11.16 18.42
CA SER A 77 26.06 -11.50 17.00
C SER A 77 26.03 -13.01 16.74
N ASN A 78 26.51 -13.82 17.70
CA ASN A 78 26.50 -15.28 17.64
C ASN A 78 25.32 -15.93 18.36
N LEU A 79 24.42 -15.15 18.96
CA LEU A 79 23.32 -15.67 19.77
C LEU A 79 21.97 -15.41 19.09
N MET A 80 21.05 -16.37 19.21
CA MET A 80 19.65 -16.23 18.83
C MET A 80 18.75 -16.50 20.05
N LEU A 81 17.75 -15.66 20.25
CA LEU A 81 16.72 -15.91 21.25
C LEU A 81 15.71 -16.92 20.69
N MET A 82 15.62 -18.11 21.28
CA MET A 82 14.76 -19.19 20.79
C MET A 82 13.87 -19.78 21.89
N CYS A 83 12.75 -20.38 21.52
CA CYS A 83 12.07 -21.31 22.41
C CYS A 83 12.85 -22.64 22.49
N TYR A 84 12.58 -23.43 23.53
CA TYR A 84 13.18 -24.75 23.70
C TYR A 84 13.06 -25.65 22.45
N ASP A 85 11.86 -25.73 21.85
CA ASP A 85 11.61 -26.59 20.69
C ASP A 85 12.49 -26.23 19.49
N CYS A 86 12.63 -24.93 19.21
CA CYS A 86 13.42 -24.44 18.07
C CYS A 86 14.91 -24.57 18.35
N HIS A 87 15.36 -24.26 19.57
CA HIS A 87 16.75 -24.45 19.97
C HIS A 87 17.17 -25.92 19.80
N LYS A 88 16.36 -26.86 20.33
CA LYS A 88 16.63 -28.30 20.20
C LYS A 88 16.73 -28.78 18.75
N LYS A 89 15.93 -28.21 17.84
CA LYS A 89 15.96 -28.55 16.40
C LYS A 89 17.28 -28.16 15.74
N ILE A 90 17.81 -26.98 16.04
CA ILE A 90 19.05 -26.48 15.41
C ILE A 90 20.32 -27.06 16.05
N ASP A 91 20.22 -27.63 17.26
CA ASP A 91 21.34 -28.22 17.98
C ASP A 91 21.37 -29.76 17.89
N GLN A 92 20.43 -30.35 17.16
CA GLN A 92 20.44 -31.78 16.90
C GLN A 92 21.71 -32.18 16.13
N LYS A 93 22.33 -33.30 16.50
CA LYS A 93 23.50 -33.84 15.79
C LYS A 93 23.15 -34.11 14.32
N GLY A 94 23.97 -33.62 13.37
CA GLY A 94 23.74 -33.77 11.93
C GLY A 94 22.76 -32.74 11.35
N SER A 95 22.49 -31.65 12.06
CA SER A 95 21.55 -30.61 11.63
C SER A 95 22.21 -29.47 10.84
N GLU A 96 23.54 -29.46 10.75
CA GLU A 96 24.37 -28.43 10.13
C GLU A 96 24.05 -28.16 8.66
N ASP A 97 23.70 -29.19 7.88
CA ASP A 97 23.31 -29.01 6.48
C ASP A 97 21.92 -28.39 6.34
N ARG A 98 21.02 -28.68 7.30
CA ARG A 98 19.65 -28.15 7.30
C ARG A 98 19.57 -26.74 7.90
N TYR A 99 20.44 -26.45 8.86
CA TYR A 99 20.53 -25.16 9.54
C TYR A 99 21.98 -24.68 9.55
N PRO A 100 22.53 -24.30 8.38
CA PRO A 100 23.86 -23.73 8.31
C PRO A 100 23.90 -22.36 8.98
N ALA A 101 25.10 -21.91 9.37
CA ALA A 101 25.27 -20.66 10.11
C ALA A 101 24.72 -19.44 9.35
N ASP A 102 24.97 -19.33 8.04
CA ASP A 102 24.51 -18.20 7.22
C ASP A 102 22.98 -18.09 7.19
N LEU A 103 22.28 -19.23 7.19
CA LEU A 103 20.82 -19.25 7.26
C LEU A 103 20.32 -18.70 8.61
N LEU A 104 20.90 -19.16 9.72
CA LEU A 104 20.56 -18.70 11.05
C LEU A 104 20.86 -17.20 11.25
N ILE A 105 21.99 -16.72 10.71
CA ILE A 105 22.34 -15.30 10.68
C ILE A 105 21.28 -14.52 9.89
N SER A 106 20.86 -15.00 8.72
CA SER A 106 19.85 -14.33 7.90
C SER A 106 18.51 -14.20 8.65
N TRP A 107 18.09 -15.25 9.36
CA TRP A 107 16.85 -15.23 10.15
C TRP A 107 16.92 -14.28 11.34
N LYS A 108 18.06 -14.28 12.06
CA LYS A 108 18.31 -13.31 13.13
C LYS A 108 18.22 -11.89 12.59
N MET A 109 18.93 -11.58 11.51
CA MET A 109 18.94 -10.24 10.91
C MET A 109 17.53 -9.78 10.49
N GLN A 110 16.79 -10.62 9.76
CA GLN A 110 15.43 -10.31 9.34
C GLN A 110 14.49 -10.07 10.54
N HIS A 111 14.61 -10.87 11.60
CA HIS A 111 13.81 -10.67 12.81
C HIS A 111 14.17 -9.39 13.54
N GLU A 112 15.46 -9.13 13.79
CA GLU A 112 15.92 -7.94 14.52
C GLU A 112 15.58 -6.66 13.77
N GLN A 113 15.81 -6.64 12.46
CA GLN A 113 15.42 -5.51 11.60
C GLN A 113 13.91 -5.26 11.73
N ARG A 114 13.08 -6.31 11.60
CA ARG A 114 11.62 -6.18 11.79
C ARG A 114 11.22 -5.67 13.17
N ILE A 115 11.92 -6.06 14.24
CA ILE A 115 11.64 -5.55 15.59
C ILE A 115 12.04 -4.07 15.72
N GLU A 116 13.23 -3.70 15.28
CA GLU A 116 13.72 -2.32 15.31
C GLU A 116 12.75 -1.38 14.59
N ILE A 117 12.29 -1.80 13.41
CA ILE A 117 11.23 -1.19 12.62
C ILE A 117 9.94 -0.98 13.42
N LEU A 118 9.40 -2.07 13.99
CA LEU A 118 8.09 -2.05 14.64
C LEU A 118 8.12 -1.34 16.00
N THR A 119 9.29 -1.22 16.62
CA THR A 119 9.47 -0.55 17.91
C THR A 119 9.97 0.88 17.78
N GLY A 120 10.52 1.25 16.62
CA GLY A 120 10.88 2.62 16.24
C GLY A 120 9.73 3.42 15.62
N ILE A 121 8.49 2.94 15.73
CA ILE A 121 7.29 3.66 15.27
C ILE A 121 7.10 4.89 16.16
N ASP A 122 7.53 6.05 15.66
CA ASP A 122 7.12 7.33 16.22
C ASP A 122 5.58 7.45 16.17
N PRO A 123 4.91 7.96 17.23
CA PRO A 123 3.46 8.22 17.20
C PRO A 123 2.97 8.94 15.93
N ASP A 124 3.81 9.79 15.33
CA ASP A 124 3.50 10.56 14.12
C ASP A 124 3.52 9.73 12.82
N ARG A 125 3.89 8.44 12.87
CA ARG A 125 3.88 7.51 11.72
C ARG A 125 2.70 6.54 11.72
N LYS A 126 1.68 6.78 12.54
CA LYS A 126 0.44 6.00 12.49
C LYS A 126 -0.44 6.42 11.32
N SER A 127 -1.17 5.47 10.76
CA SER A 127 -2.07 5.68 9.64
C SER A 127 -3.28 4.77 9.72
N ASN A 128 -4.46 5.32 9.46
CA ASN A 128 -5.68 4.53 9.32
C ASN A 128 -5.64 3.79 7.98
N VAL A 129 -5.61 2.46 8.01
CA VAL A 129 -5.61 1.65 6.78
C VAL A 129 -7.03 1.61 6.22
N VAL A 130 -7.22 2.14 5.00
CA VAL A 130 -8.51 2.16 4.33
C VAL A 130 -8.48 1.19 3.16
N LEU A 131 -9.43 0.24 3.15
CA LEU A 131 -9.62 -0.70 2.06
C LEU A 131 -10.91 -0.39 1.33
N TYR A 132 -10.82 -0.19 0.01
CA TYR A 132 -11.98 -0.02 -0.84
C TYR A 132 -11.92 -0.89 -2.07
N GLY A 133 -12.97 -1.66 -2.32
CA GLY A 133 -13.08 -2.51 -3.49
C GLY A 133 -14.51 -2.69 -3.93
N ALA A 134 -14.71 -2.80 -5.23
CA ALA A 134 -15.98 -3.06 -5.88
C ALA A 134 -15.75 -4.00 -7.07
N ASN A 135 -16.82 -4.61 -7.60
CA ASN A 135 -16.69 -5.49 -8.77
C ASN A 135 -16.16 -4.70 -9.98
N ILE A 136 -15.17 -5.26 -10.70
CA ILE A 136 -14.70 -4.77 -12.00
C ILE A 136 -15.00 -5.87 -13.02
N GLY A 137 -16.02 -5.68 -13.84
CA GLY A 137 -16.59 -6.71 -14.70
C GLY A 137 -17.05 -7.95 -13.91
N THR A 138 -16.42 -9.09 -14.17
CA THR A 138 -16.67 -10.36 -13.48
C THR A 138 -15.76 -10.59 -12.27
N GLU A 139 -14.69 -9.82 -12.13
CA GLU A 139 -13.62 -10.09 -11.18
C GLU A 139 -13.92 -9.49 -9.81
N ARG A 140 -13.76 -10.31 -8.77
CA ARG A 140 -13.66 -9.87 -7.38
C ARG A 140 -12.19 -9.86 -7.02
N SER A 141 -11.65 -8.69 -6.72
CA SER A 141 -10.24 -8.56 -6.31
C SER A 141 -10.17 -8.34 -4.79
N PRO A 142 -10.11 -9.41 -3.97
CA PRO A 142 -9.96 -9.25 -2.54
C PRO A 142 -8.62 -8.58 -2.22
N ILE A 143 -8.68 -7.47 -1.49
CA ILE A 143 -7.48 -6.77 -1.04
C ILE A 143 -6.91 -7.50 0.18
N ASN A 144 -5.69 -8.01 0.07
CA ASN A 144 -5.02 -8.69 1.17
C ASN A 144 -4.48 -7.66 2.17
N TYR A 145 -5.10 -7.60 3.35
CA TYR A 145 -4.74 -6.64 4.41
C TYR A 145 -3.26 -6.75 4.83
N HIS A 146 -2.71 -7.96 4.99
CA HIS A 146 -1.31 -8.12 5.40
C HIS A 146 -0.34 -7.54 4.36
N GLY A 147 -0.58 -7.79 3.07
CA GLY A 147 0.24 -7.22 2.00
C GLY A 147 0.14 -5.69 1.92
N CYS A 148 -1.00 -5.10 2.30
CA CYS A 148 -1.14 -3.64 2.43
C CYS A 148 -0.30 -3.11 3.59
N VAL A 149 -0.37 -3.74 4.77
CA VAL A 149 0.40 -3.34 5.95
C VAL A 149 1.91 -3.44 5.69
N GLU A 150 2.35 -4.49 5.01
CA GLU A 150 3.76 -4.64 4.63
C GLU A 150 4.24 -3.52 3.71
N ALA A 151 3.42 -3.06 2.77
CA ALA A 151 3.77 -1.97 1.84
C ALA A 151 3.82 -0.59 2.48
N MET A 152 3.20 -0.40 3.65
CA MET A 152 3.25 0.86 4.40
C MET A 152 4.62 1.11 5.04
N PHE A 153 5.33 0.03 5.37
CA PHE A 153 6.61 0.06 6.04
C PHE A 153 7.74 0.58 5.11
N PRO A 154 8.70 1.43 5.55
CA PRO A 154 8.93 2.03 6.89
C PRO A 154 8.19 3.31 7.22
N ASN A 155 7.40 3.83 6.28
CA ASN A 155 6.92 5.19 6.36
C ASN A 155 5.71 5.31 7.28
N TRP A 156 4.82 4.31 7.25
CA TRP A 156 3.58 4.30 7.98
C TRP A 156 3.31 2.96 8.66
N TYR A 157 2.50 3.00 9.72
CA TYR A 157 2.10 1.85 10.49
C TYR A 157 0.60 1.89 10.78
N PRO A 158 -0.10 0.74 10.83
CA PRO A 158 -1.52 0.72 11.14
C PRO A 158 -1.82 1.37 12.49
N ALA A 159 -2.73 2.35 12.49
CA ALA A 159 -3.20 3.00 13.71
C ALA A 159 -3.99 2.03 14.62
N THR A 160 -4.66 1.05 14.01
CA THR A 160 -5.46 0.02 14.67
C THR A 160 -5.22 -1.35 14.02
N GLU A 161 -5.64 -2.43 14.70
CA GLU A 161 -5.49 -3.81 14.22
C GLU A 161 -6.37 -4.13 12.99
N LYS A 162 -7.47 -3.40 12.80
CA LYS A 162 -8.45 -3.66 11.75
C LYS A 162 -8.51 -2.50 10.77
N PRO A 163 -8.56 -2.77 9.45
CA PRO A 163 -8.74 -1.71 8.47
C PRO A 163 -10.15 -1.11 8.52
N VAL A 164 -10.28 0.11 8.02
CA VAL A 164 -11.55 0.72 7.67
C VAL A 164 -11.96 0.23 6.29
N THR A 165 -13.03 -0.57 6.23
CA THR A 165 -13.56 -1.10 4.95
C THR A 165 -14.71 -0.24 4.44
N LEU A 166 -14.59 0.24 3.20
CA LEU A 166 -15.62 1.04 2.52
C LEU A 166 -16.47 0.24 1.51
N SER A 167 -16.10 -1.02 1.24
CA SER A 167 -16.80 -1.89 0.29
C SER A 167 -18.17 -2.35 0.78
N MET A 168 -19.09 -2.55 -0.18
CA MET A 168 -20.27 -3.38 0.02
C MET A 168 -20.11 -4.76 -0.62
N VAL A 169 -20.99 -5.69 -0.21
CA VAL A 169 -21.17 -6.96 -0.91
C VAL A 169 -22.34 -6.79 -1.88
N SER A 170 -22.07 -6.94 -3.17
CA SER A 170 -23.06 -6.76 -4.24
C SER A 170 -22.88 -7.78 -5.35
N GLU A 171 -24.00 -8.23 -5.92
CA GLU A 171 -24.03 -9.06 -7.14
C GLU A 171 -24.26 -8.22 -8.41
N LEU A 172 -24.54 -6.92 -8.24
CA LEU A 172 -24.69 -5.99 -9.34
C LEU A 172 -23.38 -5.87 -10.15
N LYS A 173 -23.54 -5.47 -11.40
CA LYS A 173 -22.46 -5.39 -12.39
C LYS A 173 -22.35 -3.97 -12.94
N ASP A 174 -21.13 -3.56 -13.19
CA ASP A 174 -20.72 -2.22 -13.67
C ASP A 174 -21.29 -1.77 -15.02
N HIS A 175 -22.03 -2.62 -15.73
CA HIS A 175 -22.80 -2.21 -16.91
C HIS A 175 -24.24 -1.76 -16.61
N SER A 176 -24.71 -1.86 -15.36
CA SER A 176 -26.07 -1.45 -15.01
C SER A 176 -26.11 -0.12 -14.27
N GLU A 177 -27.15 0.68 -14.54
CA GLU A 177 -27.39 1.94 -13.85
C GLU A 177 -27.58 1.72 -12.33
N GLN A 178 -28.26 0.63 -11.96
CA GLN A 178 -28.49 0.28 -10.55
C GLN A 178 -27.18 0.00 -9.80
N PHE A 179 -26.16 -0.55 -10.47
CA PHE A 179 -24.84 -0.74 -9.87
C PHE A 179 -24.23 0.60 -9.49
N TRP A 180 -24.17 1.54 -10.44
CA TRP A 180 -23.58 2.84 -10.21
C TRP A 180 -24.31 3.61 -9.13
N GLN A 181 -25.65 3.63 -9.15
CA GLN A 181 -26.45 4.28 -8.11
C GLN A 181 -26.20 3.66 -6.73
N ALA A 182 -26.25 2.33 -6.61
CA ALA A 182 -26.11 1.65 -5.32
C ALA A 182 -24.70 1.78 -4.74
N GLU A 183 -23.65 1.53 -5.52
CA GLU A 183 -22.24 1.66 -5.09
C GLU A 183 -21.92 3.11 -4.73
N SER A 184 -22.37 4.06 -5.55
CA SER A 184 -22.17 5.49 -5.33
C SER A 184 -22.81 5.94 -4.00
N GLN A 185 -24.07 5.57 -3.74
CA GLN A 185 -24.75 5.91 -2.49
C GLN A 185 -24.11 5.22 -1.27
N HIS A 186 -23.73 3.95 -1.42
CA HIS A 186 -23.06 3.20 -0.36
C HIS A 186 -21.74 3.85 0.03
N LEU A 187 -20.90 4.17 -0.96
CA LEU A 187 -19.60 4.79 -0.75
C LEU A 187 -19.73 6.11 0.02
N THR A 188 -20.66 6.99 -0.35
CA THR A 188 -20.90 8.24 0.38
C THR A 188 -21.29 7.99 1.83
N LYS A 189 -22.28 7.10 2.09
CA LYS A 189 -22.75 6.82 3.45
C LYS A 189 -21.68 6.15 4.32
N ARG A 190 -20.89 5.23 3.74
CA ARG A 190 -19.78 4.58 4.45
C ARG A 190 -18.65 5.56 4.74
N PHE A 191 -18.33 6.42 3.79
CA PHE A 191 -17.34 7.47 3.98
C PHE A 191 -17.74 8.36 5.16
N GLN A 192 -18.96 8.90 5.16
CA GLN A 192 -19.47 9.75 6.24
C GLN A 192 -19.43 9.02 7.60
N SER A 193 -19.94 7.79 7.67
CA SER A 193 -20.01 7.06 8.94
C SER A 193 -18.68 6.53 9.47
N LYS A 194 -17.64 6.39 8.64
CA LYS A 194 -16.36 5.78 9.04
C LYS A 194 -15.18 6.73 8.94
N ILE A 195 -15.03 7.41 7.81
CA ILE A 195 -13.88 8.29 7.58
C ILE A 195 -14.10 9.64 8.27
N SER A 196 -15.28 10.26 8.12
CA SER A 196 -15.54 11.56 8.76
C SER A 196 -15.48 11.46 10.29
N SER A 197 -16.05 10.40 10.88
CA SER A 197 -15.94 10.13 12.33
C SER A 197 -14.49 10.06 12.81
N ILE A 198 -13.60 9.37 12.09
CA ILE A 198 -12.16 9.32 12.43
C ILE A 198 -11.53 10.72 12.36
N ILE A 199 -11.86 11.51 11.34
CA ILE A 199 -11.30 12.86 11.16
C ILE A 199 -11.70 13.79 12.31
N GLU A 200 -12.92 13.64 12.81
CA GLU A 200 -13.49 14.47 13.87
C GLU A 200 -13.03 14.02 15.27
N GLU A 201 -12.99 12.71 15.51
CA GLU A 201 -12.86 12.14 16.86
C GLU A 201 -11.43 11.67 17.20
N GLU A 202 -10.64 11.25 16.20
CA GLU A 202 -9.35 10.60 16.44
C GLU A 202 -8.16 11.56 16.30
N SER A 203 -7.10 11.24 17.03
CA SER A 203 -5.83 12.00 16.98
C SER A 203 -5.04 11.73 15.69
N CYS A 204 -5.06 10.50 15.20
CA CYS A 204 -4.39 10.10 13.95
C CYS A 204 -5.30 10.40 12.75
N LYS A 205 -4.94 11.42 11.97
CA LYS A 205 -5.73 11.88 10.81
C LYS A 205 -5.11 11.56 9.44
N HIS A 206 -4.03 10.78 9.44
CA HIS A 206 -3.43 10.26 8.21
C HIS A 206 -4.09 8.94 7.79
N PHE A 207 -4.27 8.71 6.48
CA PHE A 207 -4.88 7.51 5.91
C PHE A 207 -4.00 6.86 4.84
N SER A 208 -3.84 5.53 4.91
CA SER A 208 -3.19 4.73 3.87
C SER A 208 -4.26 4.03 3.08
N LEU A 209 -4.49 4.46 1.84
CA LEU A 209 -5.60 4.02 1.01
C LEU A 209 -5.16 2.97 -0.01
N PHE A 210 -5.81 1.81 0.08
CA PHE A 210 -5.67 0.71 -0.87
C PHE A 210 -7.02 0.47 -1.55
N ALA A 211 -7.07 0.64 -2.86
CA ALA A 211 -8.32 0.55 -3.60
C ALA A 211 -8.23 -0.32 -4.86
N LEU A 212 -9.31 -1.07 -5.14
CA LEU A 212 -9.51 -1.85 -6.36
C LEU A 212 -11.00 -1.80 -6.75
N ALA A 213 -11.38 -0.76 -7.49
CA ALA A 213 -12.76 -0.51 -7.93
C ALA A 213 -12.76 0.11 -9.34
N PRO A 214 -13.91 0.15 -10.03
CA PRO A 214 -14.05 0.89 -11.29
C PRO A 214 -13.63 2.35 -11.14
N GLN A 215 -13.01 2.90 -12.19
CA GLN A 215 -12.39 4.24 -12.16
C GLN A 215 -13.36 5.36 -11.73
N PRO A 216 -14.65 5.38 -12.15
CA PRO A 216 -15.59 6.39 -11.65
C PRO A 216 -15.78 6.39 -10.13
N LEU A 217 -15.84 5.20 -9.50
CA LEU A 217 -15.97 5.08 -8.05
C LEU A 217 -14.70 5.50 -7.32
N LEU A 218 -13.53 5.24 -7.91
CA LEU A 218 -12.24 5.71 -7.37
C LEU A 218 -12.13 7.24 -7.43
N ILE A 219 -12.56 7.85 -8.54
CA ILE A 219 -12.63 9.32 -8.67
C ILE A 219 -13.62 9.89 -7.64
N LYS A 220 -14.78 9.26 -7.46
CA LYS A 220 -15.73 9.66 -6.41
C LYS A 220 -15.12 9.56 -5.00
N LEU A 221 -14.44 8.46 -4.67
CA LEU A 221 -13.76 8.30 -3.39
C LEU A 221 -12.71 9.40 -3.19
N GLY A 222 -11.93 9.70 -4.23
CA GLY A 222 -10.98 10.80 -4.20
C GLY A 222 -11.64 12.15 -3.93
N ALA A 223 -12.76 12.44 -4.59
CA ALA A 223 -13.51 13.68 -4.39
C ALA A 223 -14.10 13.80 -2.98
N LEU A 224 -14.51 12.69 -2.35
CA LEU A 224 -14.91 12.66 -0.94
C LEU A 224 -13.71 12.88 0.01
N LEU A 225 -12.50 12.45 -0.36
CA LEU A 225 -11.31 12.69 0.46
C LEU A 225 -10.78 14.13 0.34
N THR A 226 -11.06 14.82 -0.77
CA THR A 226 -10.49 16.15 -1.08
C THR A 226 -8.95 16.16 -1.02
N ASP A 227 -8.33 17.32 -1.17
CA ASP A 227 -6.88 17.50 -0.97
C ASP A 227 -6.50 17.90 0.47
N LYS A 228 -7.49 18.16 1.34
CA LYS A 228 -7.28 18.60 2.73
C LYS A 228 -6.95 17.45 3.68
N ILE A 229 -7.44 16.26 3.37
CA ILE A 229 -7.20 15.06 4.18
C ILE A 229 -5.86 14.48 3.78
N ASP A 230 -4.99 14.23 4.76
CA ASP A 230 -3.69 13.62 4.54
C ASP A 230 -3.87 12.13 4.22
N VAL A 231 -3.62 11.78 2.96
CA VAL A 231 -3.83 10.43 2.42
C VAL A 231 -2.65 10.02 1.58
N GLU A 232 -2.10 8.85 1.88
CA GLU A 232 -1.20 8.14 0.99
C GLU A 232 -1.97 7.08 0.20
N THR A 233 -2.20 7.35 -1.08
CA THR A 233 -2.80 6.41 -2.03
C THR A 233 -1.75 5.41 -2.50
N TYR A 234 -2.06 4.11 -2.50
CA TYR A 234 -1.20 3.04 -3.00
C TYR A 234 -1.71 2.47 -4.34
N GLN A 235 -0.79 1.90 -5.11
CA GLN A 235 -1.07 1.25 -6.39
C GLN A 235 -0.73 -0.24 -6.29
N LEU A 236 -1.63 -1.11 -6.78
CA LEU A 236 -1.31 -2.52 -6.96
C LEU A 236 -0.48 -2.66 -8.24
N HIS A 237 0.76 -3.10 -8.11
CA HIS A 237 1.66 -3.42 -9.21
C HIS A 237 1.41 -4.83 -9.74
N ARG A 238 1.67 -5.03 -11.03
CA ARG A 238 1.55 -6.36 -11.67
C ARG A 238 2.86 -7.13 -11.57
N GLU A 239 4.00 -6.46 -11.76
CA GLU A 239 5.33 -7.06 -11.71
C GLU A 239 6.36 -6.15 -11.01
N PRO A 240 6.97 -6.58 -9.87
CA PRO A 240 6.49 -7.66 -9.02
C PRO A 240 5.13 -7.33 -8.43
N LYS A 241 4.29 -8.35 -8.29
CA LYS A 241 2.94 -8.18 -7.74
C LYS A 241 2.99 -7.74 -6.29
N GLY A 242 2.38 -6.59 -5.98
CA GLY A 242 2.34 -6.06 -4.62
C GLY A 242 1.95 -4.59 -4.59
N TRP A 243 2.02 -4.00 -3.40
CA TRP A 243 1.68 -2.58 -3.18
C TRP A 243 2.91 -1.70 -2.93
N PHE A 244 4.11 -2.30 -2.94
CA PHE A 244 5.36 -1.59 -2.69
C PHE A 244 5.65 -0.63 -3.83
N TRP A 245 5.73 0.66 -3.50
CA TRP A 245 6.26 1.65 -4.41
C TRP A 245 7.71 1.33 -4.79
N GLN A 246 8.03 1.49 -6.07
CA GLN A 246 9.36 1.32 -6.63
C GLN A 246 10.01 2.67 -6.89
N ASP A 247 11.32 2.66 -7.12
CA ASP A 247 12.06 3.85 -7.52
C ASP A 247 11.73 4.23 -8.98
N CYS A 248 11.81 5.53 -9.28
CA CYS A 248 11.59 6.05 -10.62
C CYS A 248 12.89 6.55 -11.23
N SER A 249 13.03 6.44 -12.55
CA SER A 249 14.02 7.21 -13.30
C SER A 249 13.63 8.69 -13.35
N ASP A 250 14.60 9.59 -13.23
CA ASP A 250 14.38 11.05 -13.12
C ASP A 250 13.71 11.73 -14.34
N ASN A 251 13.51 11.02 -15.46
CA ASN A 251 13.08 11.61 -16.74
C ASN A 251 11.60 11.36 -17.11
N PHE A 252 10.73 11.02 -16.15
CA PHE A 252 9.32 10.77 -16.43
C PHE A 252 8.51 12.09 -16.55
N GLU A 253 7.67 12.18 -17.58
CA GLU A 253 6.80 13.34 -17.82
C GLU A 253 5.42 12.93 -18.36
N TYR A 254 4.40 13.71 -18.02
CA TYR A 254 3.07 13.62 -18.62
C TYR A 254 2.98 14.56 -19.83
N ILE A 255 2.36 14.10 -20.90
CA ILE A 255 2.13 14.86 -22.13
C ILE A 255 0.68 15.35 -22.11
N ILE A 256 0.48 16.65 -22.37
CA ILE A 256 -0.85 17.26 -22.50
C ILE A 256 -1.07 17.63 -23.97
N ASN A 257 -1.98 16.93 -24.63
CA ASN A 257 -2.47 17.29 -25.96
C ASN A 257 -3.70 18.18 -25.79
N ARG A 258 -3.61 19.41 -26.29
CA ARG A 258 -4.71 20.39 -26.25
C ARG A 258 -5.55 20.29 -27.53
N PRO A 259 -6.86 20.52 -27.48
CA PRO A 259 -7.67 20.48 -28.69
C PRO A 259 -7.35 21.66 -29.61
N GLN A 260 -7.57 21.46 -30.92
CA GLN A 260 -7.40 22.52 -31.91
C GLN A 260 -8.56 23.54 -31.85
N ASN A 261 -9.77 23.06 -31.53
CA ASN A 261 -10.95 23.88 -31.31
C ASN A 261 -11.31 23.90 -29.81
N MET A 262 -11.51 25.09 -29.27
CA MET A 262 -11.84 25.34 -27.85
C MET A 262 -13.29 25.75 -27.63
N GLU A 263 -14.12 25.86 -28.66
CA GLU A 263 -15.53 26.29 -28.57
C GLU A 263 -16.49 25.12 -28.33
N GLY A 264 -16.01 23.90 -28.57
CA GLY A 264 -16.78 22.67 -28.40
C GLY A 264 -16.92 22.23 -26.95
N LYS A 265 -17.77 21.23 -26.68
CA LYS A 265 -17.95 20.66 -25.34
C LYS A 265 -16.61 20.11 -24.80
N PRO A 266 -16.19 20.45 -23.57
CA PRO A 266 -14.90 19.98 -23.05
C PRO A 266 -14.96 18.50 -22.67
N ALA A 267 -14.00 17.72 -23.20
CA ALA A 267 -13.75 16.36 -22.79
C ALA A 267 -12.30 16.21 -22.32
N LEU A 268 -12.09 15.59 -21.16
CA LEU A 268 -10.79 15.23 -20.62
C LEU A 268 -10.59 13.72 -20.73
N VAL A 269 -9.64 13.31 -21.57
CA VAL A 269 -9.26 11.92 -21.81
C VAL A 269 -7.95 11.63 -21.09
N LEU A 270 -7.92 10.59 -20.25
CA LEU A 270 -6.70 10.15 -19.56
C LEU A 270 -6.24 8.87 -20.24
N SER A 271 -5.40 8.97 -21.27
CA SER A 271 -4.86 7.86 -22.06
C SER A 271 -3.53 7.37 -21.46
N LEU A 272 -3.57 6.86 -20.23
CA LEU A 272 -2.37 6.53 -19.45
C LEU A 272 -2.07 5.02 -19.43
N SER A 273 -3.11 4.21 -19.25
CA SER A 273 -3.01 2.76 -19.22
C SER A 273 -3.10 2.12 -20.60
N ASP A 274 -3.70 2.82 -21.56
CA ASP A 274 -3.81 2.45 -22.97
C ASP A 274 -4.15 3.71 -23.80
N HIS A 275 -3.99 3.62 -25.12
CA HIS A 275 -4.39 4.67 -26.05
C HIS A 275 -5.91 4.69 -26.26
N VAL A 276 -6.51 5.89 -26.24
CA VAL A 276 -7.93 6.10 -26.50
C VAL A 276 -8.11 6.92 -27.77
N SER A 277 -8.65 6.29 -28.83
CA SER A 277 -8.94 6.99 -30.07
C SER A 277 -9.99 8.10 -29.86
N HIS A 278 -9.72 9.30 -30.36
CA HIS A 278 -10.66 10.45 -30.26
C HIS A 278 -12.02 10.17 -30.90
N GLU A 279 -12.11 9.30 -31.91
CA GLU A 279 -13.39 8.88 -32.53
C GLU A 279 -14.35 8.23 -31.52
N ARG A 280 -13.82 7.48 -30.54
CA ARG A 280 -14.65 6.86 -29.48
C ARG A 280 -15.28 7.91 -28.58
N ILE A 281 -14.62 9.06 -28.42
CA ILE A 281 -15.10 10.17 -27.60
C ILE A 281 -16.15 10.97 -28.37
N THR A 282 -15.86 11.33 -29.62
CA THR A 282 -16.79 12.10 -30.46
C THR A 282 -18.05 11.31 -30.82
N ARG A 283 -17.98 9.97 -30.89
CA ARG A 283 -19.17 9.12 -31.04
C ARG A 283 -20.15 9.22 -29.87
N VAL A 284 -19.63 9.48 -28.67
CA VAL A 284 -20.44 9.57 -27.43
C VAL A 284 -20.91 11.01 -27.18
N ILE A 285 -20.06 12.01 -27.42
CA ILE A 285 -20.36 13.41 -27.08
C ILE A 285 -20.87 14.23 -28.27
N GLY A 286 -20.36 13.95 -29.47
CA GLY A 286 -20.60 14.70 -30.71
C GLY A 286 -19.32 15.14 -31.42
N PRO A 287 -19.40 15.55 -32.69
CA PRO A 287 -18.24 15.97 -33.49
C PRO A 287 -17.59 17.27 -32.98
N ASP A 288 -18.37 18.18 -32.39
CA ASP A 288 -17.90 19.48 -31.88
C ASP A 288 -17.32 19.36 -30.46
N THR A 289 -16.51 18.34 -30.19
CA THR A 289 -15.92 18.09 -28.85
C THR A 289 -14.51 18.66 -28.77
N SER A 290 -14.24 19.45 -27.74
CA SER A 290 -12.91 19.95 -27.38
C SER A 290 -12.17 18.91 -26.54
N ILE A 291 -11.43 18.01 -27.18
CA ILE A 291 -10.70 16.92 -26.51
C ILE A 291 -9.36 17.38 -25.96
N TRP A 292 -9.27 17.47 -24.64
CA TRP A 292 -8.04 17.56 -23.88
C TRP A 292 -7.58 16.16 -23.51
N GLU A 293 -6.32 15.84 -23.76
CA GLU A 293 -5.79 14.51 -23.46
C GLU A 293 -4.52 14.60 -22.62
N VAL A 294 -4.46 13.77 -21.57
CA VAL A 294 -3.23 13.51 -20.81
C VAL A 294 -2.77 12.10 -21.15
N THR A 295 -1.53 11.99 -21.64
CA THR A 295 -0.92 10.71 -22.00
C THR A 295 0.54 10.66 -21.57
N ILE A 296 1.22 9.55 -21.89
CA ILE A 296 2.65 9.34 -21.72
C ILE A 296 3.22 8.81 -23.04
N LYS A 297 4.55 8.80 -23.19
CA LYS A 297 5.21 8.36 -24.44
C LYS A 297 4.78 6.95 -24.87
N GLN A 298 4.57 6.05 -23.93
CA GLN A 298 4.12 4.68 -24.17
C GLN A 298 3.10 4.28 -23.09
N PRO A 299 1.79 4.46 -23.34
CA PRO A 299 0.75 4.03 -22.41
C PRO A 299 0.75 2.51 -22.20
N HIS A 300 0.69 2.05 -20.95
CA HIS A 300 0.52 0.63 -20.62
C HIS A 300 0.00 0.41 -19.20
N ASN A 301 -0.65 -0.72 -18.93
CA ASN A 301 -1.33 -1.01 -17.66
C ASN A 301 -0.46 -1.12 -16.39
N ASP A 302 0.85 -0.92 -16.50
CA ASP A 302 1.81 -1.10 -15.41
C ASP A 302 2.87 0.02 -15.38
N PHE A 303 2.59 1.21 -15.94
CA PHE A 303 3.58 2.29 -15.97
C PHE A 303 3.75 2.99 -14.61
N MET A 304 2.71 2.94 -13.77
CA MET A 304 2.69 3.63 -12.47
C MET A 304 3.40 2.77 -11.43
N GLN A 305 4.67 3.09 -11.20
CA GLN A 305 5.57 2.31 -10.37
C GLN A 305 6.03 3.05 -9.13
N SER A 306 5.95 4.39 -9.11
CA SER A 306 6.55 5.22 -8.06
C SER A 306 5.64 6.33 -7.52
N LYS A 307 5.90 6.73 -6.27
CA LYS A 307 5.27 7.91 -5.65
C LYS A 307 5.57 9.21 -6.42
N GLN A 308 6.74 9.30 -7.06
CA GLN A 308 7.15 10.47 -7.82
C GLN A 308 6.27 10.66 -9.06
N GLN A 309 5.99 9.60 -9.82
CA GLN A 309 5.07 9.64 -10.96
C GLN A 309 3.68 10.12 -10.53
N LEU A 310 3.14 9.56 -9.45
CA LEU A 310 1.84 9.98 -8.92
C LEU A 310 1.86 11.46 -8.45
N SER A 311 2.98 11.93 -7.91
CA SER A 311 3.16 13.34 -7.55
C SER A 311 3.17 14.27 -8.75
N LEU A 312 3.85 13.87 -9.84
CA LEU A 312 3.85 14.60 -11.11
C LEU A 312 2.44 14.64 -11.71
N PHE A 313 1.66 13.55 -11.59
CA PHE A 313 0.27 13.50 -12.04
C PHE A 313 -0.59 14.54 -11.32
N ARG A 314 -0.52 14.59 -9.98
CA ARG A 314 -1.24 15.59 -9.18
C ARG A 314 -0.90 17.02 -9.62
N LYS A 315 0.38 17.31 -9.85
CA LYS A 315 0.83 18.63 -10.32
C LYS A 315 0.29 18.96 -11.72
N CYS A 316 0.28 17.98 -12.62
CA CYS A 316 -0.23 18.10 -13.98
C CYS A 316 -1.73 18.38 -13.99
N ILE A 317 -2.52 17.54 -13.32
CA ILE A 317 -3.99 17.60 -13.32
C ILE A 317 -4.51 18.88 -12.67
N ARG A 318 -3.98 19.30 -11.52
CA ARG A 318 -4.43 20.53 -10.85
C ARG A 318 -4.33 21.76 -11.76
N LYS A 319 -3.26 21.85 -12.55
CA LYS A 319 -3.09 22.95 -13.52
C LYS A 319 -4.05 22.81 -14.69
N LEU A 320 -4.18 21.59 -15.23
CA LEU A 320 -5.01 21.33 -16.40
C LEU A 320 -6.51 21.58 -16.14
N ILE A 321 -7.03 21.18 -14.98
CA ILE A 321 -8.44 21.40 -14.64
C ILE A 321 -8.77 22.89 -14.57
N VAL A 322 -7.88 23.69 -13.99
CA VAL A 322 -8.00 25.16 -13.98
C VAL A 322 -7.96 25.72 -15.41
N GLU A 323 -7.06 25.24 -16.26
CA GLU A 323 -6.95 25.66 -17.67
C GLU A 323 -8.22 25.33 -18.47
N ILE A 324 -8.74 24.11 -18.36
CA ILE A 324 -9.98 23.69 -19.02
C ILE A 324 -11.14 24.57 -18.56
N LYS A 325 -11.29 24.77 -17.25
CA LYS A 325 -12.35 25.58 -16.69
C LYS A 325 -12.29 27.03 -17.17
N ASN A 326 -11.11 27.66 -17.16
CA ASN A 326 -10.94 29.03 -17.65
C ASN A 326 -11.29 29.17 -19.14
N THR A 327 -11.12 28.09 -19.91
CA THR A 327 -11.42 28.08 -21.34
C THR A 327 -12.91 27.88 -21.61
N HIS A 328 -13.57 26.99 -20.86
CA HIS A 328 -14.93 26.51 -21.14
C HIS A 328 -16.02 27.05 -20.20
N GLY A 329 -15.61 27.82 -19.18
CA GLY A 329 -16.47 28.35 -18.14
C GLY A 329 -16.82 27.35 -17.03
N ASP A 330 -17.37 27.87 -15.93
CA ASP A 330 -17.65 27.09 -14.72
C ASP A 330 -18.95 26.26 -14.79
N ALA A 331 -19.88 26.63 -15.68
CA ALA A 331 -21.20 26.00 -15.78
C ALA A 331 -21.23 24.80 -16.73
N THR A 332 -20.30 24.73 -17.69
CA THR A 332 -20.26 23.70 -18.72
C THR A 332 -19.72 22.40 -18.11
N PRO A 333 -20.43 21.26 -18.15
CA PRO A 333 -19.89 20.02 -17.58
C PRO A 333 -18.66 19.51 -18.32
N LEU A 334 -17.65 19.06 -17.57
CA LEU A 334 -16.46 18.37 -18.10
C LEU A 334 -16.74 16.88 -18.26
N GLN A 335 -16.62 16.38 -19.50
CA GLN A 335 -16.76 14.96 -19.82
C GLN A 335 -15.43 14.23 -19.55
N ILE A 336 -15.35 13.34 -18.55
CA ILE A 336 -14.10 12.68 -18.16
C ILE A 336 -14.11 11.22 -18.61
N PHE A 337 -13.10 10.85 -19.39
CA PHE A 337 -12.89 9.50 -19.93
C PHE A 337 -11.60 8.90 -19.36
N PRO A 338 -11.69 8.17 -18.23
CA PRO A 338 -10.53 7.70 -17.52
C PRO A 338 -10.05 6.33 -18.06
N VAL A 339 -8.81 6.29 -18.55
CA VAL A 339 -8.08 5.05 -18.89
C VAL A 339 -6.72 5.11 -18.20
N MET A 340 -6.74 4.95 -16.88
CA MET A 340 -5.59 5.25 -16.02
C MET A 340 -5.44 4.28 -14.83
N PRO A 341 -4.29 4.31 -14.14
CA PRO A 341 -4.06 3.53 -12.93
C PRO A 341 -5.02 3.92 -11.81
N VAL A 342 -5.27 2.98 -10.90
CA VAL A 342 -6.17 3.16 -9.74
C VAL A 342 -5.76 4.36 -8.90
N SER A 343 -4.47 4.48 -8.60
CA SER A 343 -3.94 5.61 -7.82
C SER A 343 -4.17 6.96 -8.52
N CYS A 344 -4.00 7.04 -9.84
CA CYS A 344 -4.35 8.25 -10.61
C CYS A 344 -5.85 8.56 -10.51
N ALA A 345 -6.73 7.55 -10.56
CA ALA A 345 -8.17 7.78 -10.48
C ALA A 345 -8.58 8.41 -9.14
N VAL A 346 -8.04 7.90 -8.03
CA VAL A 346 -8.25 8.52 -6.72
C VAL A 346 -7.69 9.94 -6.69
N GLU A 347 -6.46 10.16 -7.15
CA GLU A 347 -5.84 11.48 -7.09
C GLU A 347 -6.48 12.51 -8.03
N LEU A 348 -7.08 12.08 -9.14
CA LEU A 348 -7.92 12.93 -9.98
C LEU A 348 -9.13 13.44 -9.18
N GLY A 349 -9.81 12.52 -8.48
CA GLY A 349 -10.90 12.88 -7.58
C GLY A 349 -10.48 13.86 -6.49
N ARG A 350 -9.35 13.61 -5.82
CA ARG A 350 -8.81 14.48 -4.75
C ARG A 350 -8.46 15.87 -5.23
N ALA A 351 -8.12 16.03 -6.51
CA ALA A 351 -7.82 17.33 -7.11
C ALA A 351 -9.07 18.19 -7.34
N ARG A 352 -10.28 17.62 -7.26
CA ARG A 352 -11.54 18.35 -7.45
C ARG A 352 -11.78 19.35 -6.32
N MET A 353 -12.11 20.58 -6.68
CA MET A 353 -12.55 21.63 -5.76
C MET A 353 -14.09 21.78 -5.80
N PRO A 354 -14.83 21.33 -4.77
CA PRO A 354 -16.29 21.24 -4.81
C PRO A 354 -17.05 22.53 -5.15
N LYS A 355 -16.51 23.68 -4.74
CA LYS A 355 -17.13 25.01 -4.92
C LYS A 355 -16.59 25.81 -6.11
N ALA A 356 -15.57 25.31 -6.79
CA ALA A 356 -14.83 26.08 -7.79
C ALA A 356 -14.72 25.37 -9.14
N ASP A 357 -14.84 24.06 -9.18
CA ASP A 357 -14.75 23.29 -10.42
C ASP A 357 -16.13 23.08 -11.05
N MET A 358 -16.12 23.03 -12.37
CA MET A 358 -17.27 22.66 -13.19
C MET A 358 -17.82 21.26 -12.83
N PRO A 359 -19.09 20.95 -13.12
CA PRO A 359 -19.63 19.60 -12.93
C PRO A 359 -18.82 18.58 -13.74
N TRP A 360 -18.53 17.42 -13.17
CA TRP A 360 -17.81 16.33 -13.87
C TRP A 360 -18.79 15.21 -14.21
N LEU A 361 -18.81 14.83 -15.47
CA LEU A 361 -19.53 13.65 -15.97
C LEU A 361 -18.49 12.57 -16.26
N ILE A 362 -18.46 11.54 -15.43
CA ILE A 362 -17.41 10.53 -15.48
C ILE A 362 -17.95 9.29 -16.19
N TYR A 363 -17.22 8.86 -17.21
CA TYR A 363 -17.58 7.72 -18.04
C TYR A 363 -16.84 6.46 -17.61
N ASP A 364 -17.47 5.32 -17.85
CA ASP A 364 -16.84 4.00 -17.77
C ASP A 364 -16.92 3.31 -19.13
N HIS A 365 -16.00 2.38 -19.40
CA HIS A 365 -16.01 1.62 -20.64
C HIS A 365 -16.83 0.33 -20.48
N ASP A 366 -17.98 0.27 -21.14
CA ASP A 366 -18.78 -0.95 -21.19
C ASP A 366 -18.21 -1.92 -22.23
N ILE A 367 -17.67 -3.04 -21.74
CA ILE A 367 -17.07 -4.10 -22.56
C ILE A 367 -18.09 -4.73 -23.51
N LYS A 368 -19.38 -4.80 -23.15
CA LYS A 368 -20.40 -5.44 -24.01
C LYS A 368 -20.71 -4.60 -25.23
N THR A 369 -20.81 -3.28 -25.05
CA THR A 369 -21.16 -2.34 -26.13
C THR A 369 -19.93 -1.75 -26.81
N GLN A 370 -18.74 -1.90 -26.21
CA GLN A 370 -17.48 -1.27 -26.64
C GLN A 370 -17.56 0.27 -26.67
N GLN A 371 -18.45 0.83 -25.85
CA GLN A 371 -18.73 2.27 -25.77
C GLN A 371 -18.51 2.79 -24.36
N PHE A 372 -18.24 4.09 -24.28
CA PHE A 372 -18.23 4.78 -23.00
C PHE A 372 -19.66 5.14 -22.60
N VAL A 373 -20.01 4.84 -21.35
CA VAL A 373 -21.31 5.17 -20.76
C VAL A 373 -21.10 6.05 -19.54
N MET A 374 -21.92 7.09 -19.38
CA MET A 374 -21.84 7.96 -18.21
C MET A 374 -22.20 7.15 -16.96
N ALA A 375 -21.29 7.10 -15.99
CA ALA A 375 -21.41 6.28 -14.79
C ALA A 375 -21.74 7.13 -13.56
N ILE A 376 -21.01 8.23 -13.34
CA ILE A 376 -21.17 9.07 -12.14
C ILE A 376 -21.07 10.55 -12.53
N GLU A 377 -22.00 11.35 -12.02
CA GLU A 377 -21.90 12.79 -12.00
C GLU A 377 -21.37 13.28 -10.64
N LEU A 378 -20.38 14.18 -10.66
CA LEU A 378 -19.92 14.91 -9.48
C LEU A 378 -20.20 16.41 -9.67
N ARG A 379 -21.06 16.97 -8.82
CA ARG A 379 -21.47 18.38 -8.87
C ARG A 379 -21.49 18.96 -7.46
N GLY A 380 -21.03 20.21 -7.32
CA GLY A 380 -21.06 20.92 -6.05
C GLY A 380 -20.35 20.17 -4.92
N ASP A 381 -20.85 20.38 -3.71
CA ASP A 381 -20.49 19.61 -2.52
C ASP A 381 -21.13 18.21 -2.59
N LEU A 382 -20.36 17.18 -2.22
CA LEU A 382 -20.80 15.78 -2.25
C LEU A 382 -21.40 15.33 -0.90
N TYR A 383 -21.36 16.19 0.12
CA TYR A 383 -21.93 15.93 1.44
C TYR A 383 -23.37 16.44 1.60
N GLU A 384 -23.88 17.23 0.64
CA GLU A 384 -25.23 17.81 0.64
C GLU A 384 -26.27 16.97 -0.13
#